data_AF-A0A1Y1LNU3-F1
#
_entry.id   AF-A0A1Y1LNU3-F1
#
_cell.length_a   1.000
_cell.length_b   1.000
_cell.length_c   1.000
_cell.angle_alpha   90.00
_cell.angle_beta   90.00
_cell.angle_gamma   90.00
#
_symmetry.space_group_name_H-M   'P 1'
#
loop_
_entity.id
_entity.type
_entity.pdbx_description
1 polymer ?
#
loop_
_entity_poly.entity_id
_entity_poly.type
_entity_poly.pdbx_seq_one_letter_code
_entity_poly.pdbx_strand_id
1 'polypeptide(L)'
;GRPRRVGGGRPNVALPPEPVLTRWGTWLNAVSFYHTHFEQIKEVVLRFDAGVAVSIKNAQHFFKSPNVKNEIVYIHSHFKIISDTITKIEARSMPLSESLELIENLTTSLRTAPGPVAKLAYNKLKNTLIKNPGYELLSSIKKIFCGGEAELPLNFQTKDVPIFKYAPITSCEVERSFSMYKHILSDKRHNLSEKNIEMLMVTHSFSKSQC
;
A
#
# COMPACT_ATOMS: atom_id res chain seq x y z
N GLY A 1 -1.25 -28.12 -1.68
CA GLY A 1 -0.28 -28.36 -2.76
C GLY A 1 1.11 -28.04 -2.25
N ARG A 2 2.08 -28.95 -2.42
CA ARG A 2 3.47 -28.73 -1.97
C ARG A 2 4.11 -27.57 -2.76
N PRO A 3 4.93 -26.71 -2.15
CA PRO A 3 5.70 -25.74 -2.90
C PRO A 3 6.83 -26.47 -3.65
N ARG A 4 6.90 -26.26 -4.96
CA ARG A 4 8.02 -26.70 -5.80
C ARG A 4 9.27 -25.94 -5.35
N ARG A 5 10.18 -26.62 -4.66
CA ARG A 5 11.57 -26.18 -4.56
C ARG A 5 12.26 -26.52 -5.87
N VAL A 6 12.52 -25.52 -6.70
CA VAL A 6 13.62 -25.58 -7.68
C VAL A 6 14.28 -24.21 -7.71
N GLY A 7 15.55 -24.18 -7.34
CA GLY A 7 16.37 -22.96 -7.35
C GLY A 7 17.67 -23.21 -6.58
N GLY A 8 18.72 -23.61 -7.29
CA GLY A 8 20.07 -23.65 -6.74
C GLY A 8 20.56 -22.23 -6.44
N GLY A 9 20.37 -21.80 -5.20
CA GLY A 9 20.77 -20.51 -4.65
C GLY A 9 20.36 -20.48 -3.18
N ARG A 10 21.25 -19.99 -2.31
CA ARG A 10 21.25 -20.15 -0.83
C ARG A 10 19.85 -20.37 -0.20
N PRO A 11 19.67 -21.41 0.64
CA PRO A 11 18.35 -21.88 1.12
C PRO A 11 17.58 -20.93 2.05
N ASN A 12 18.00 -19.67 2.21
CA ASN A 12 17.43 -18.74 3.18
C ASN A 12 17.14 -17.33 2.64
N VAL A 13 17.14 -17.12 1.31
CA VAL A 13 16.70 -15.85 0.70
C VAL A 13 15.32 -16.05 0.09
N ALA A 14 14.38 -15.17 0.41
CA ALA A 14 13.04 -15.19 -0.17
C ALA A 14 13.09 -15.00 -1.70
N LEU A 15 12.12 -15.55 -2.41
CA LEU A 15 12.01 -15.31 -3.85
C LEU A 15 11.70 -13.83 -4.11
N PRO A 16 12.16 -13.26 -5.25
CA PRO A 16 11.80 -11.90 -5.62
C PRO A 16 10.26 -11.78 -5.67
N PRO A 17 9.70 -10.69 -5.13
CA PRO A 17 8.25 -10.49 -5.14
C PRO A 17 7.77 -10.31 -6.58
N GLU A 18 6.57 -10.83 -6.88
CA GLU A 18 5.93 -10.64 -8.18
C GLU A 18 5.21 -9.28 -8.19
N PRO A 19 5.70 -8.28 -8.94
CA PRO A 19 5.05 -6.99 -9.00
C PRO A 19 3.75 -7.08 -9.81
N VAL A 20 2.66 -6.58 -9.25
CA VAL A 20 1.37 -6.48 -9.93
C VAL A 20 1.30 -5.13 -10.65
N LEU A 21 1.11 -5.15 -11.98
CA LEU A 21 1.09 -3.96 -12.84
C LEU A 21 0.16 -2.84 -12.34
N THR A 22 -0.98 -3.21 -11.77
CA THR A 22 -1.99 -2.26 -11.27
C THR A 22 -1.77 -1.80 -9.83
N ARG A 23 -0.78 -2.34 -9.10
CA ARG A 23 -0.53 -2.02 -7.68
C ARG A 23 0.88 -1.50 -7.47
N TRP A 24 1.03 -0.17 -7.48
CA TRP A 24 2.34 0.49 -7.40
C TRP A 24 3.15 0.13 -6.15
N GLY A 25 2.49 -0.16 -5.01
CA GLY A 25 3.17 -0.63 -3.80
C GLY A 25 3.96 -1.92 -4.03
N THR A 26 3.43 -2.86 -4.81
CA THR A 26 4.13 -4.12 -5.13
C THR A 26 5.35 -3.90 -6.02
N TRP A 27 5.28 -2.93 -6.94
CA TRP A 27 6.42 -2.52 -7.77
C TRP A 27 7.55 -1.90 -6.93
N LEU A 28 7.23 -0.99 -6.02
CA LEU A 28 8.22 -0.35 -5.14
C LEU A 28 8.86 -1.34 -4.16
N ASN A 29 8.08 -2.30 -3.67
CA ASN A 29 8.59 -3.41 -2.88
C ASN A 29 9.55 -4.30 -3.69
N ALA A 30 9.22 -4.59 -4.96
CA ALA A 30 10.12 -5.32 -5.85
C ALA A 30 11.42 -4.57 -6.08
N VAL A 31 11.37 -3.27 -6.38
CA VAL A 31 12.58 -2.44 -6.52
C VAL A 31 13.41 -2.47 -5.24
N SER A 32 12.78 -2.42 -4.06
CA SER A 32 13.49 -2.51 -2.78
C SER A 32 14.15 -3.87 -2.58
N PHE A 33 13.51 -4.96 -3.00
CA PHE A 33 14.12 -6.28 -3.01
C PHE A 33 15.33 -6.35 -3.95
N TYR A 34 15.19 -5.85 -5.18
CA TYR A 34 16.30 -5.78 -6.13
C TYR A 34 17.43 -4.89 -5.64
N HIS A 35 17.14 -3.79 -4.95
CA HIS A 35 18.16 -2.95 -4.32
C HIS A 35 19.00 -3.74 -3.30
N THR A 36 18.35 -4.50 -2.42
CA THR A 36 19.04 -5.30 -1.39
C THR A 36 19.80 -6.50 -1.95
N HIS A 37 19.28 -7.14 -3.01
CA HIS A 37 19.80 -8.40 -3.54
C HIS A 37 20.44 -8.26 -4.94
N PHE A 38 20.74 -7.05 -5.39
CA PHE A 38 21.11 -6.76 -6.79
C PHE A 38 22.24 -7.65 -7.31
N GLU A 39 23.37 -7.69 -6.61
CA GLU A 39 24.56 -8.42 -7.06
C GLU A 39 24.33 -9.94 -7.06
N GLN A 40 23.57 -10.45 -6.08
CA GLN A 40 23.24 -11.87 -5.98
C GLN A 40 22.34 -12.30 -7.13
N ILE A 41 21.31 -11.51 -7.44
CA ILE A 41 20.40 -11.79 -8.55
C ILE A 41 21.12 -11.66 -9.88
N LYS A 42 21.96 -10.63 -10.05
CA LYS A 42 22.80 -10.44 -11.23
C LYS A 42 23.67 -11.65 -11.50
N GLU A 43 24.34 -12.19 -10.48
CA GLU A 43 25.17 -13.39 -10.61
C GLU A 43 24.37 -14.59 -11.12
N VAL A 44 23.18 -14.84 -10.55
CA VAL A 44 22.31 -15.93 -10.96
C VAL A 44 21.83 -15.75 -12.41
N VAL A 45 21.36 -14.54 -12.77
CA VAL A 45 20.84 -14.25 -14.10
C VAL A 45 21.91 -14.37 -15.18
N LEU A 46 23.15 -14.00 -14.88
CA LEU A 46 24.28 -14.11 -15.81
C LEU A 46 24.75 -15.57 -16.04
N ARG A 47 24.37 -16.52 -15.18
CA ARG A 47 24.67 -17.95 -15.36
C ARG A 47 23.71 -18.66 -16.31
N PHE A 48 22.56 -18.07 -16.62
CA PHE A 48 21.60 -18.67 -17.55
C PHE A 48 22.07 -18.57 -19.00
N ASP A 49 21.70 -19.57 -19.80
CA ASP A 49 21.96 -19.56 -21.24
C ASP A 49 21.03 -18.55 -21.95
N ALA A 50 21.62 -17.56 -22.60
CA ALA A 50 20.92 -16.52 -23.34
C ALA A 50 20.19 -17.04 -24.59
N GLY A 51 20.54 -18.23 -25.09
CA GLY A 51 19.89 -18.86 -26.24
C GLY A 51 18.53 -19.50 -25.91
N VAL A 52 18.26 -19.80 -24.63
CA VAL A 52 17.05 -20.52 -24.20
C VAL A 52 15.79 -19.65 -24.26
N ALA A 53 15.91 -18.35 -23.97
CA ALA A 53 14.77 -17.44 -24.00
C ALA A 53 15.19 -15.98 -24.20
N VAL A 54 14.37 -15.23 -24.95
CA VAL A 54 14.54 -13.78 -25.16
C VAL A 54 14.50 -13.01 -23.84
N SER A 55 13.69 -13.44 -22.87
CA SER A 55 13.60 -12.83 -21.55
C SER A 55 14.92 -12.90 -20.77
N ILE A 56 15.66 -14.02 -20.88
CA ILE A 56 16.98 -14.19 -20.26
C ILE A 56 17.98 -13.22 -20.88
N LYS A 57 18.02 -13.15 -22.22
CA LYS A 57 18.88 -12.23 -22.95
C LYS A 57 18.64 -10.77 -22.55
N ASN A 58 17.37 -10.37 -22.45
CA ASN A 58 16.99 -9.02 -22.02
C ASN A 58 17.39 -8.74 -20.57
N ALA A 59 17.13 -9.67 -19.65
CA ALA A 59 17.51 -9.52 -18.25
C ALA A 59 19.02 -9.35 -18.09
N GLN A 60 19.82 -10.18 -18.78
CA GLN A 60 21.28 -10.07 -18.78
C GLN A 60 21.77 -8.72 -19.33
N HIS A 61 21.13 -8.20 -20.38
CA HIS A 61 21.43 -6.86 -20.90
C HIS A 61 21.18 -5.78 -19.84
N PHE A 62 20.02 -5.80 -19.17
CA PHE A 62 19.70 -4.82 -18.12
C PHE A 62 20.65 -4.90 -16.92
N PHE A 63 21.00 -6.10 -16.43
CA PHE A 63 21.93 -6.27 -15.30
C PHE A 63 23.39 -5.89 -15.63
N LYS A 64 23.75 -5.83 -16.91
CA LYS A 64 25.06 -5.31 -17.36
C LYS A 64 25.09 -3.79 -17.45
N SER A 65 23.95 -3.14 -17.63
CA SER A 65 23.85 -1.68 -17.72
C SER A 65 24.06 -1.03 -16.34
N PRO A 66 25.00 -0.08 -16.20
CA PRO A 66 25.18 0.65 -14.95
C PRO A 66 23.98 1.56 -14.64
N ASN A 67 23.21 1.96 -15.64
CA ASN A 67 22.05 2.84 -15.47
C ASN A 67 20.96 2.19 -14.61
N VAL A 68 20.69 0.90 -14.80
CA VAL A 68 19.66 0.17 -14.06
C VAL A 68 19.96 0.15 -12.56
N LYS A 69 21.25 -0.02 -12.20
CA LYS A 69 21.68 0.03 -10.79
C LYS A 69 21.43 1.42 -10.20
N ASN A 70 21.77 2.49 -10.92
CA ASN A 70 21.56 3.86 -10.47
C ASN A 70 20.06 4.19 -10.33
N GLU A 71 19.23 3.74 -11.26
CA GLU A 71 17.78 3.92 -11.22
C GLU A 71 17.15 3.18 -10.04
N ILE A 72 17.56 1.94 -9.77
CA ILE A 72 17.11 1.16 -8.60
C ILE A 72 17.44 1.90 -7.30
N VAL A 73 18.67 2.40 -7.17
CA VAL A 73 19.11 3.16 -5.99
C VAL A 73 18.29 4.43 -5.83
N TYR A 74 18.08 5.20 -6.90
CA TYR A 74 17.27 6.41 -6.88
C TYR A 74 15.81 6.11 -6.48
N ILE A 75 15.19 5.11 -7.09
CA ILE A 75 13.79 4.75 -6.82
C ILE A 75 13.65 4.26 -5.38
N HIS A 76 14.53 3.37 -4.92
CA HIS A 76 14.52 2.85 -3.56
C HIS A 76 14.68 3.98 -2.52
N SER A 77 15.61 4.90 -2.75
CA SER A 77 15.94 5.96 -1.78
C SER A 77 14.82 6.98 -1.60
N HIS A 78 14.07 7.29 -2.67
CA HIS A 78 13.09 8.38 -2.63
C HIS A 78 11.62 7.94 -2.65
N PHE A 79 11.31 6.76 -3.20
CA PHE A 79 9.93 6.34 -3.43
C PHE A 79 9.49 5.17 -2.56
N LYS A 80 10.40 4.49 -1.84
CA LYS A 80 10.03 3.43 -0.88
C LYS A 80 9.06 3.92 0.19
N ILE A 81 9.15 5.18 0.58
CA ILE A 81 8.21 5.78 1.54
C ILE A 81 6.75 5.66 1.08
N ILE A 82 6.47 5.64 -0.23
CA ILE A 82 5.11 5.46 -0.75
C ILE A 82 4.58 4.07 -0.37
N SER A 83 5.35 3.00 -0.59
CA SER A 83 4.90 1.64 -0.25
C SER A 83 4.74 1.45 1.25
N ASP A 84 5.65 2.04 2.04
CA ASP A 84 5.59 1.98 3.50
C ASP A 84 4.36 2.74 4.02
N THR A 85 4.07 3.93 3.49
CA THR A 85 2.88 4.71 3.85
C THR A 85 1.60 4.00 3.46
N ILE A 86 1.49 3.45 2.23
CA ILE A 86 0.32 2.67 1.80
C ILE A 86 0.05 1.53 2.79
N THR A 87 1.06 0.73 3.09
CA THR A 87 0.91 -0.42 4.01
C THR A 87 0.41 0.02 5.39
N LYS A 88 0.90 1.15 5.90
CA LYS A 88 0.49 1.71 7.20
C LYS A 88 -0.96 2.22 7.19
N ILE A 89 -1.37 2.98 6.18
CA ILE A 89 -2.74 3.54 6.09
C ILE A 89 -3.79 2.47 5.71
N GLU A 90 -3.36 1.35 5.14
CA GLU A 90 -4.21 0.18 4.90
C GLU A 90 -4.39 -0.68 6.17
N ALA A 91 -3.52 -0.51 7.18
CA ALA A 91 -3.63 -1.21 8.45
C ALA A 91 -4.90 -0.81 9.22
N ARG A 92 -5.34 -1.70 10.10
CA ARG A 92 -6.56 -1.50 10.88
C ARG A 92 -6.32 -0.60 12.08
N SER A 93 -7.39 0.07 12.51
CA SER A 93 -7.45 0.77 13.79
C SER A 93 -6.49 1.95 13.94
N MET A 94 -6.00 2.50 12.83
CA MET A 94 -5.18 3.72 12.86
C MET A 94 -6.07 4.95 13.14
N PRO A 95 -5.70 5.84 14.08
CA PRO A 95 -6.38 7.11 14.28
C PRO A 95 -6.31 8.00 13.03
N LEU A 96 -7.32 8.84 12.86
CA LEU A 96 -7.38 9.79 11.74
C LEU A 96 -6.19 10.76 11.73
N SER A 97 -5.78 11.25 12.90
CA SER A 97 -4.66 12.19 13.05
C SER A 97 -3.34 11.59 12.57
N GLU A 98 -3.03 10.37 13.01
CA GLU A 98 -1.82 9.63 12.62
C GLU A 98 -1.84 9.30 11.12
N SER A 99 -3.00 8.87 10.60
CA SER A 99 -3.15 8.55 9.17
C SER A 99 -2.87 9.76 8.28
N LEU A 100 -3.37 10.94 8.65
CA LEU A 100 -3.13 12.18 7.91
C LEU A 100 -1.71 12.70 8.07
N GLU A 101 -1.09 12.51 9.23
CA GLU A 101 0.32 12.83 9.46
C GLU A 101 1.25 12.00 8.55
N LEU A 102 0.93 10.72 8.30
CA LEU A 102 1.68 9.91 7.33
C LEU A 102 1.60 10.48 5.90
N ILE A 103 0.46 11.04 5.50
CA ILE A 103 0.28 11.69 4.19
C ILE A 103 1.06 13.00 4.13
N GLU A 104 1.08 13.79 5.20
CA GLU A 104 1.86 15.02 5.31
C GLU A 104 3.38 14.73 5.24
N ASN A 105 3.83 13.69 5.94
CA ASN A 105 5.22 13.22 5.91
C ASN A 105 5.62 12.75 4.51
N LEU A 106 4.75 11.97 3.85
CA LEU A 106 4.94 11.53 2.47
C LEU A 106 5.04 12.73 1.51
N THR A 107 4.14 13.70 1.65
CA THR A 107 4.10 14.90 0.82
C THR A 107 5.39 15.71 0.97
N THR A 108 5.88 15.85 2.20
CA THR A 108 7.13 16.54 2.51
C THR A 108 8.33 15.82 1.90
N SER A 109 8.41 14.50 2.05
CA SER A 109 9.48 13.67 1.48
C SER A 109 9.55 13.78 -0.04
N LEU A 110 8.42 13.67 -0.73
CA LEU A 110 8.35 13.81 -2.19
C LEU A 110 8.68 15.22 -2.68
N ARG A 111 8.34 16.25 -1.90
CA ARG A 111 8.70 17.64 -2.21
C ARG A 111 10.21 17.87 -2.15
N THR A 112 10.90 17.21 -1.21
CA THR A 112 12.35 17.33 -1.02
C THR A 112 13.17 16.43 -1.94
N ALA A 113 12.56 15.44 -2.58
CA ALA A 113 13.26 14.51 -3.45
C ALA A 113 13.75 15.21 -4.75
N PRO A 114 15.02 15.01 -5.14
CA PRO A 114 15.59 15.65 -6.32
C PRO A 114 15.11 14.96 -7.61
N GLY A 115 15.07 15.71 -8.71
CA GLY A 115 14.88 15.18 -10.06
C GLY A 115 13.48 15.39 -10.67
N PRO A 116 13.36 15.24 -12.00
CA PRO A 116 12.11 15.52 -12.72
C PRO A 116 10.98 14.55 -12.35
N VAL A 117 11.30 13.28 -12.11
CA VAL A 117 10.32 12.25 -11.73
C VAL A 117 9.73 12.53 -10.36
N ALA A 118 10.55 12.95 -9.38
CA ALA A 118 10.08 13.35 -8.06
C ALA A 118 9.10 14.53 -8.14
N LYS A 119 9.40 15.55 -8.96
CA LYS A 119 8.50 16.69 -9.18
C LYS A 119 7.16 16.26 -9.79
N LEU A 120 7.17 15.33 -10.74
CA LEU A 120 5.94 14.78 -11.33
C LEU A 120 5.11 14.00 -10.29
N ALA A 121 5.76 13.15 -9.49
CA ALA A 121 5.10 12.39 -8.43
C ALA A 121 4.48 13.30 -7.36
N TYR A 122 5.23 14.30 -6.89
CA TYR A 122 4.73 15.31 -5.95
C TYR A 122 3.53 16.08 -6.52
N ASN A 123 3.61 16.56 -7.75
CA ASN A 123 2.51 17.28 -8.39
C ASN A 123 1.28 16.38 -8.55
N LYS A 124 1.46 15.10 -8.89
CA LYS A 124 0.36 14.14 -8.98
C LYS A 124 -0.30 13.92 -7.62
N LEU A 125 0.48 13.74 -6.56
CA LEU A 125 -0.04 13.60 -5.20
C LEU A 125 -0.83 14.84 -4.80
N LYS A 126 -0.21 16.03 -4.92
CA LYS A 126 -0.84 17.31 -4.59
C LYS A 126 -2.17 17.51 -5.33
N ASN A 127 -2.19 17.26 -6.64
CA ASN A 127 -3.40 17.39 -7.46
C ASN A 127 -4.49 16.39 -7.07
N THR A 128 -4.11 15.20 -6.60
CA THR A 128 -5.07 14.17 -6.16
C THR A 128 -5.70 14.56 -4.82
N LEU A 129 -4.92 15.11 -3.90
CA LEU A 129 -5.41 15.59 -2.61
C LEU A 129 -6.35 16.80 -2.75
N ILE A 130 -5.97 17.79 -3.57
CA ILE A 130 -6.79 19.01 -3.78
C ILE A 130 -8.14 18.69 -4.42
N LYS A 131 -8.20 17.70 -5.31
CA LYS A 131 -9.46 17.30 -5.97
C LYS A 131 -10.40 16.52 -5.05
N ASN A 132 -9.98 16.16 -3.84
CA ASN A 132 -10.76 15.36 -2.92
C ASN A 132 -11.34 16.25 -1.79
N PRO A 133 -12.60 16.69 -1.89
CA PRO A 133 -13.24 17.48 -0.83
C PRO A 133 -13.37 16.72 0.49
N GLY A 134 -13.42 15.37 0.45
CA GLY A 134 -13.41 14.54 1.65
C GLY A 134 -12.09 14.63 2.42
N TYR A 135 -10.96 14.80 1.72
CA TYR A 135 -9.66 14.99 2.36
C TYR A 135 -9.58 16.33 3.08
N GLU A 136 -10.15 17.39 2.50
CA GLU A 136 -10.23 18.72 3.13
C GLU A 136 -11.08 18.67 4.41
N LEU A 137 -12.26 18.04 4.35
CA LEU A 137 -13.12 17.83 5.52
C LEU A 137 -12.39 17.09 6.65
N LEU A 138 -11.72 15.97 6.32
CA LEU A 138 -10.96 15.19 7.30
C LEU A 138 -9.80 16.00 7.90
N SER A 139 -9.18 16.87 7.10
CA SER A 139 -8.13 17.79 7.57
C SER A 139 -8.68 18.82 8.56
N SER A 140 -9.89 19.35 8.34
CA SER A 140 -10.57 20.23 9.29
C SER A 140 -10.92 19.51 10.59
N ILE A 141 -11.42 18.27 10.51
CA ILE A 141 -11.70 17.45 11.69
C ILE A 141 -10.41 17.16 12.48
N LYS A 142 -9.30 16.85 11.80
CA LYS A 142 -7.99 16.71 12.44
C LYS A 142 -7.59 17.95 13.22
N LYS A 143 -7.76 19.16 12.64
CA LYS A 143 -7.44 20.42 13.33
C LYS A 143 -8.21 20.55 14.64
N ILE A 144 -9.49 20.22 14.64
CA ILE A 144 -10.34 20.24 15.85
C ILE A 144 -9.82 19.24 16.89
N PHE A 145 -9.47 18.02 16.49
CA PHE A 145 -8.87 17.03 17.40
C PHE A 145 -7.52 17.45 17.98
N CYS A 146 -6.76 18.27 17.26
CA CYS A 146 -5.51 18.86 17.73
C CYS A 146 -5.70 20.16 18.54
N GLY A 147 -6.94 20.58 18.83
CA GLY A 147 -7.25 21.78 19.61
C GLY A 147 -7.25 23.09 18.81
N GLY A 148 -7.23 23.03 17.47
CA GLY A 148 -7.34 24.19 16.61
C GLY A 148 -8.79 24.51 16.20
N GLU A 149 -8.97 25.69 15.61
CA GLU A 149 -10.25 26.14 15.06
C GLU A 149 -10.41 25.72 13.60
N ALA A 150 -11.57 25.15 13.25
CA ALA A 150 -11.93 24.85 11.87
C ALA A 150 -13.44 24.89 11.69
N GLU A 151 -13.90 25.37 10.54
CA GLU A 151 -15.31 25.35 10.17
C GLU A 151 -15.67 23.98 9.58
N LEU A 152 -16.69 23.35 10.16
CA LEU A 152 -17.30 22.14 9.62
C LEU A 152 -18.60 22.50 8.87
N PRO A 153 -18.98 21.70 7.86
CA PRO A 153 -20.26 21.85 7.19
C PRO A 153 -21.45 21.88 8.17
N LEU A 154 -22.45 22.72 7.90
CA LEU A 154 -23.62 22.97 8.76
C LEU A 154 -24.39 21.71 9.20
N ASN A 155 -24.25 20.60 8.47
CA ASN A 155 -24.89 19.32 8.77
C ASN A 155 -24.17 18.49 9.84
N PHE A 156 -22.98 18.89 10.30
CA PHE A 156 -22.26 18.19 11.36
C PHE A 156 -22.80 18.57 12.74
N GLN A 157 -23.28 17.58 13.50
CA GLN A 157 -23.58 17.77 14.91
C GLN A 157 -22.33 17.54 15.75
N THR A 158 -22.23 18.17 16.92
CA THR A 158 -21.09 18.02 17.83
C THR A 158 -20.84 16.57 18.25
N LYS A 159 -21.91 15.77 18.33
CA LYS A 159 -21.85 14.33 18.62
C LYS A 159 -21.22 13.49 17.51
N ASP A 160 -21.19 14.00 16.27
CA ASP A 160 -20.70 13.25 15.12
C ASP A 160 -19.17 13.36 15.03
N VAL A 161 -18.58 14.46 15.52
CA VAL A 161 -17.14 14.73 15.42
C VAL A 161 -16.30 13.62 16.07
N PRO A 162 -16.57 13.15 17.30
CA PRO A 162 -15.79 12.07 17.92
C PRO A 162 -15.82 10.74 17.15
N ILE A 163 -16.85 10.48 16.33
CA ILE A 163 -16.97 9.25 15.53
C ILE A 163 -15.82 9.15 14.52
N PHE A 164 -15.30 10.28 14.06
CA PHE A 164 -14.20 10.33 13.10
C PHE A 164 -12.83 10.01 13.68
N LYS A 165 -12.70 9.75 14.99
CA LYS A 165 -11.41 9.44 15.64
C LYS A 165 -10.64 8.32 14.94
N TYR A 166 -11.35 7.31 14.44
CA TYR A 166 -10.79 6.17 13.71
C TYR A 166 -11.35 6.06 12.27
N ALA A 167 -11.76 7.19 11.68
CA ALA A 167 -12.27 7.19 10.31
C ALA A 167 -11.17 6.73 9.34
N PRO A 168 -11.42 5.68 8.53
CA PRO A 168 -10.44 5.23 7.55
C PRO A 168 -10.31 6.26 6.43
N ILE A 169 -9.07 6.55 6.03
CA ILE A 169 -8.78 7.45 4.90
C ILE A 169 -8.62 6.71 3.57
N THR A 170 -8.76 5.38 3.58
CA THR A 170 -8.64 4.48 2.43
C THR A 170 -9.93 3.69 2.21
N SER A 171 -10.14 3.20 0.98
CA SER A 171 -11.28 2.33 0.64
C SER A 171 -11.11 0.90 1.16
N CYS A 172 -10.00 0.55 1.82
CA CYS A 172 -9.70 -0.82 2.20
C CYS A 172 -10.72 -1.41 3.18
N GLU A 173 -11.25 -0.62 4.11
CA GLU A 173 -12.32 -1.08 5.01
C GLU A 173 -13.64 -1.34 4.25
N VAL A 174 -13.92 -0.55 3.22
CA VAL A 174 -15.08 -0.77 2.33
C VAL A 174 -14.90 -2.06 1.52
N GLU A 175 -13.72 -2.31 0.97
CA GLU A 175 -13.42 -3.56 0.24
C GLU A 175 -13.51 -4.80 1.16
N ARG A 176 -13.08 -4.65 2.41
CA ARG A 176 -13.19 -5.70 3.44
C ARG A 176 -14.65 -5.97 3.80
N SER A 177 -15.48 -4.92 3.93
CA SER A 177 -16.92 -5.09 4.23
C SER A 177 -17.64 -5.78 3.07
N PHE A 178 -17.32 -5.49 1.81
CA PHE A 178 -17.84 -6.24 0.67
C PHE A 178 -17.47 -7.72 0.70
N SER A 179 -16.25 -8.04 1.12
CA SER A 179 -15.84 -9.44 1.31
C SER A 179 -16.67 -10.12 2.40
N MET A 180 -16.97 -9.42 3.50
CA MET A 180 -17.87 -9.91 4.56
C MET A 180 -19.29 -10.12 4.03
N TYR A 181 -19.85 -9.14 3.30
CA TYR A 181 -21.19 -9.25 2.72
C TYR A 181 -21.30 -10.42 1.76
N LYS A 182 -20.28 -10.68 0.95
CA LYS A 182 -20.26 -11.87 0.08
C LYS A 182 -20.37 -13.18 0.87
N HIS A 183 -19.77 -13.24 2.06
CA HIS A 183 -19.89 -14.41 2.93
C HIS A 183 -21.27 -14.49 3.61
N ILE A 184 -21.82 -13.37 4.06
CA ILE A 184 -23.14 -13.29 4.70
C ILE A 184 -24.24 -13.64 3.70
N LEU A 185 -24.17 -13.10 2.48
CA LEU A 185 -25.17 -13.20 1.42
C LEU A 185 -24.92 -14.38 0.46
N SER A 186 -24.00 -15.30 0.79
CA SER A 186 -23.75 -16.44 -0.10
C SER A 186 -24.94 -17.40 -0.12
N ASP A 187 -25.23 -17.97 -1.29
CA ASP A 187 -26.32 -18.96 -1.49
C ASP A 187 -26.18 -20.22 -0.63
N LYS A 188 -25.01 -20.43 0.00
CA LYS A 188 -24.75 -21.53 0.93
C LYS A 188 -25.43 -21.35 2.30
N ARG A 189 -26.04 -20.20 2.56
CA ARG A 189 -26.76 -19.89 3.80
C ARG A 189 -28.27 -19.93 3.53
N HIS A 190 -28.92 -21.01 3.95
CA HIS A 190 -30.35 -21.20 3.71
C HIS A 190 -31.26 -20.73 4.85
N ASN A 191 -30.71 -20.22 5.98
CA ASN A 191 -31.49 -19.80 7.16
C ASN A 191 -30.84 -18.59 7.89
N LEU A 192 -30.93 -17.41 7.27
CA LEU A 192 -30.52 -16.15 7.89
C LEU A 192 -31.64 -15.62 8.80
N SER A 193 -31.52 -15.88 10.11
CA SER A 193 -32.31 -15.16 11.12
C SER A 193 -31.54 -13.93 11.62
N GLU A 194 -32.24 -12.97 12.22
CA GLU A 194 -31.64 -11.78 12.83
C GLU A 194 -30.50 -12.13 13.80
N LYS A 195 -30.73 -13.08 14.72
CA LYS A 195 -29.72 -13.59 15.65
C LYS A 195 -28.50 -14.19 14.94
N ASN A 196 -28.70 -14.89 13.83
CA ASN A 196 -27.59 -15.47 13.06
C ASN A 196 -26.78 -14.39 12.32
N ILE A 197 -27.44 -13.34 11.84
CA ILE A 197 -26.77 -12.18 11.22
C ILE A 197 -25.95 -11.43 12.26
N GLU A 198 -26.48 -11.20 13.47
CA GLU A 198 -25.74 -10.58 14.57
C GLU A 198 -24.48 -11.40 14.93
N MET A 199 -24.60 -12.72 15.08
CA MET A 199 -23.45 -13.59 15.35
C MET A 199 -22.41 -13.56 14.21
N LEU A 200 -22.85 -13.48 12.95
CA LEU A 200 -21.95 -13.34 11.80
C LEU A 200 -21.24 -11.98 11.77
N MET A 201 -21.96 -10.89 12.08
CA MET A 201 -21.39 -9.55 12.21
C MET A 201 -20.29 -9.53 13.27
N VAL A 202 -20.57 -10.06 14.47
CA VAL A 202 -19.60 -10.15 15.57
C VAL A 202 -18.38 -10.97 15.17
N THR A 203 -18.56 -12.21 14.69
CA THR A 203 -17.45 -13.09 14.31
C THR A 203 -16.55 -12.48 13.22
N HIS A 204 -17.11 -11.79 12.23
CA HIS A 204 -16.32 -11.13 11.19
C HIS A 204 -15.66 -9.82 11.64
N SER A 205 -16.22 -9.13 12.63
CA SER A 205 -15.65 -7.89 13.18
C SER A 205 -14.44 -8.16 14.08
N PHE A 206 -14.45 -9.28 14.82
CA PHE A 206 -13.38 -9.63 15.77
C PHE A 206 -12.34 -10.64 15.25
N SER A 207 -12.60 -11.36 14.14
CA SER A 207 -11.71 -12.44 13.66
C SER A 207 -10.40 -12.00 12.99
N LYS A 208 -10.11 -10.70 12.91
CA LYS A 208 -8.90 -10.17 12.24
C LYS A 208 -8.13 -9.16 13.09
N SER A 209 -8.07 -9.42 14.40
CA SER A 209 -7.17 -8.74 15.35
C SER A 209 -5.87 -9.51 15.62
N GLN A 210 -5.69 -10.68 14.98
CA GLN A 210 -4.47 -11.47 15.06
C GLN A 210 -4.16 -12.05 13.68
N CYS A 211 -3.13 -11.50 13.04
CA CYS A 211 -2.19 -12.17 12.13
C CYS A 211 -1.15 -11.14 11.68
#